data_AF-A0A7W0LLG7-F1
#
_entry.id   AF-A0A7W0LLG7-F1
#
_cell.length_a   1.000
_cell.length_b   1.000
_cell.length_c   1.000
_cell.angle_alpha   90.00
_cell.angle_beta   90.00
_cell.angle_gamma   90.00
#
_symmetry.space_group_name_H-M   'P 1'
#
loop_
_entity.id
_entity.type
_entity.pdbx_description
1 polymer ?
#
loop_
_entity_poly.entity_id
_entity_poly.type
_entity_poly.pdbx_seq_one_letter_code
_entity_poly.pdbx_strand_id
1 'polypeptide(L)' 'MPDFLPLPPRSSKPRANGVTHVIDMGLTAAGARALVQSAGPFVDIVRLGWGSAYVTADLKAKLTAYREGGVPVMLG' A
#
# COMPACT_ATOMS: atom_id res chain seq x y z
N MET A 1 -17.51 -6.83 3.05
CA MET A 1 -16.48 -7.85 3.36
C MET A 1 -17.15 -9.21 3.29
N PRO A 2 -16.41 -10.29 2.99
CA PRO A 2 -16.97 -11.64 3.05
C PRO A 2 -17.51 -11.92 4.46
N ASP A 3 -18.64 -12.60 4.56
CA ASP A 3 -19.38 -12.91 5.80
C ASP A 3 -19.26 -14.39 6.22
N PHE A 4 -18.49 -15.18 5.48
CA PHE A 4 -18.32 -16.62 5.74
C PHE A 4 -17.47 -16.96 6.98
N LEU A 5 -16.71 -16.00 7.53
CA LEU A 5 -15.97 -16.16 8.79
C LEU A 5 -16.45 -15.15 9.85
N PRO A 6 -16.60 -15.58 11.11
CA PRO A 6 -16.86 -14.66 12.21
C PRO A 6 -15.57 -13.88 12.54
N LEU A 7 -15.46 -12.66 12.03
CA LEU A 7 -14.30 -11.78 12.23
C LEU A 7 -14.63 -10.60 13.17
N PRO A 8 -13.66 -10.09 13.95
CA PRO A 8 -13.86 -8.90 14.74
C PRO A 8 -14.06 -7.65 13.85
N PRO A 9 -14.74 -6.60 14.35
CA PRO A 9 -14.90 -5.36 13.61
C PRO A 9 -13.55 -4.69 13.35
N ARG A 10 -13.42 -4.04 12.20
CA ARG A 10 -12.23 -3.27 11.80
C ARG A 10 -12.57 -1.80 11.62
N SER A 11 -11.63 -0.93 11.98
CA SER A 11 -11.71 0.51 11.71
C SER A 11 -11.79 0.82 10.21
N SER A 12 -12.58 1.82 9.86
CA SER A 12 -12.63 2.40 8.51
C SER A 12 -11.44 3.34 8.28
N LYS A 13 -11.10 3.56 7.01
CA LYS A 13 -10.12 4.60 6.63
C LYS A 13 -10.74 6.00 6.78
N PRO A 14 -9.97 7.04 7.16
CA PRO A 14 -8.59 6.98 7.65
C PRO A 14 -8.50 6.35 9.04
N ARG A 15 -7.60 5.37 9.22
CA ARG A 15 -7.50 4.56 10.45
C ARG A 15 -6.57 5.22 11.46
N ALA A 16 -7.04 5.38 12.70
CA ALA A 16 -6.20 5.72 13.85
C ALA A 16 -5.75 4.49 14.66
N ASN A 17 -6.46 3.37 14.53
CA ASN A 17 -6.18 2.10 15.22
C ASN A 17 -6.20 0.95 14.21
N GLY A 18 -5.36 -0.07 14.41
CA GLY A 18 -5.25 -1.21 13.49
C GLY A 18 -4.64 -0.83 12.13
N VAL A 19 -3.67 0.10 12.14
CA VAL A 19 -2.98 0.62 10.96
C VAL A 19 -2.14 -0.48 10.32
N THR A 20 -2.32 -0.69 9.02
CA THR A 20 -1.51 -1.61 8.24
C THR A 20 -0.48 -0.80 7.45
N HIS A 21 0.77 -0.94 7.88
CA HIS A 21 1.94 -0.39 7.22
C HIS A 21 2.62 -1.48 6.40
N VAL A 22 2.75 -1.25 5.09
CA VAL A 22 3.39 -2.20 4.16
C VAL A 22 4.75 -1.66 3.76
N ILE A 23 5.76 -2.52 3.73
CA ILE A 23 7.06 -2.20 3.15
C ILE A 23 7.10 -2.68 1.68
N ASP A 24 7.37 -1.76 0.76
CA ASP A 24 7.70 -2.09 -0.63
C ASP A 24 9.22 -2.18 -0.74
N MET A 25 9.75 -3.39 -0.90
CA MET A 25 11.19 -3.66 -1.01
C MET A 25 11.75 -3.54 -2.43
N GLY A 26 10.95 -3.14 -3.43
CA GLY A 26 11.39 -3.06 -4.82
C GLY A 26 10.42 -3.65 -5.84
N LEU A 27 9.11 -3.59 -5.57
CA LEU A 27 8.08 -3.93 -6.56
C LEU A 27 8.26 -3.13 -7.85
N THR A 28 7.81 -3.65 -8.98
CA THR A 28 7.66 -2.83 -10.19
C THR A 28 6.44 -1.91 -10.07
N ALA A 29 6.28 -0.90 -10.93
CA ALA A 29 5.05 -0.12 -10.96
C ALA A 29 3.79 -0.98 -11.19
N ALA A 30 3.91 -2.04 -12.01
CA ALA A 30 2.82 -3.01 -12.22
C ALA A 30 2.51 -3.80 -10.94
N GLY A 31 3.52 -4.23 -10.19
CA GLY A 31 3.36 -4.91 -8.90
C GLY A 31 2.70 -4.01 -7.86
N ALA A 32 3.11 -2.75 -7.79
CA ALA A 32 2.47 -1.75 -6.92
C ALA A 32 0.98 -1.58 -7.29
N ARG A 33 0.65 -1.46 -8.58
CA ARG A 33 -0.72 -1.37 -9.07
C ARG A 33 -1.54 -2.60 -8.70
N ALA A 34 -1.00 -3.80 -8.90
CA ALA A 34 -1.65 -5.06 -8.56
C ALA A 34 -1.93 -5.17 -7.05
N LEU A 35 -0.95 -4.80 -6.21
CA LEU A 35 -1.11 -4.78 -4.75
C LEU A 35 -2.25 -3.85 -4.34
N VAL A 36 -2.30 -2.65 -4.91
CA VAL A 36 -3.31 -1.64 -4.57
C VAL A 36 -4.70 -2.05 -5.06
N GLN A 37 -4.81 -2.63 -6.25
CA GLN A 37 -6.08 -3.16 -6.77
C GLN A 37 -6.63 -4.30 -5.91
N SER A 38 -5.76 -5.20 -5.46
CA SER A 38 -6.15 -6.39 -4.68
C SER A 38 -6.41 -6.06 -3.20
N ALA A 39 -5.52 -5.29 -2.58
CA ALA A 39 -5.45 -5.11 -1.13
C ALA A 39 -5.45 -3.64 -0.66
N GLY A 40 -5.57 -2.66 -1.56
CA GLY A 40 -5.55 -1.22 -1.24
C GLY A 40 -6.51 -0.78 -0.11
N PRO A 41 -7.75 -1.32 0.01
CA PRO A 41 -8.65 -1.02 1.13
C PRO A 41 -8.08 -1.38 2.52
N PHE A 42 -7.11 -2.30 2.57
CA PHE A 42 -6.50 -2.83 3.79
C PHE A 42 -5.13 -2.23 4.08
N VAL A 43 -4.51 -1.49 3.16
CA VAL A 43 -3.19 -0.87 3.33
C VAL A 43 -3.34 0.60 3.65
N ASP A 44 -2.83 1.07 4.79
CA ASP A 44 -2.99 2.47 5.21
C ASP A 44 -1.83 3.35 4.75
N ILE A 45 -0.63 2.79 4.67
CA ILE A 45 0.56 3.48 4.17
C ILE A 45 1.56 2.47 3.62
N VAL A 46 2.25 2.84 2.54
CA VAL A 46 3.40 2.10 2.00
C VAL A 46 4.68 2.87 2.28
N ARG A 47 5.67 2.20 2.86
CA ARG A 47 7.04 2.70 2.91
C ARG A 47 7.87 2.06 1.82
N LEU A 48 8.51 2.88 0.99
CA LEU A 48 9.56 2.39 0.11
C LEU A 48 10.76 2.02 0.98
N GLY A 49 11.19 0.77 0.90
CA GLY A 49 12.20 0.23 1.80
C GLY A 49 13.54 0.95 1.62
N TRP A 50 14.03 1.59 2.68
CA TRP A 50 15.34 2.24 2.72
C TRP A 50 15.58 3.13 1.48
N GLY A 51 16.79 3.05 0.90
CA GLY A 51 17.17 3.74 -0.34
C GLY A 51 16.61 3.16 -1.63
N SER A 52 15.64 2.23 -1.61
CA SER A 52 15.10 1.62 -2.85
C SER A 52 14.54 2.65 -3.84
N ALA A 53 14.04 3.78 -3.35
CA ALA A 53 13.58 4.88 -4.21
C ALA A 53 14.69 5.42 -5.13
N TYR A 54 15.96 5.41 -4.70
CA TYR A 54 17.09 5.88 -5.51
C TYR A 54 17.38 4.99 -6.70
N VAL A 55 17.09 3.69 -6.59
CA VAL A 55 17.42 2.68 -7.60
C VAL A 55 16.20 2.17 -8.37
N THR A 56 15.00 2.65 -8.03
CA THR A 56 13.76 2.31 -8.75
C THR A 56 13.67 3.12 -10.02
N ALA A 57 13.97 2.50 -11.17
CA ALA A 57 14.00 3.18 -12.48
C ALA A 57 12.68 3.87 -12.84
N ASP A 58 11.53 3.28 -12.49
CA ASP A 58 10.19 3.74 -12.81
C ASP A 58 9.45 4.36 -11.60
N LEU A 59 10.20 4.97 -10.67
CA LEU A 59 9.65 5.48 -9.40
C LEU A 59 8.37 6.31 -9.56
N LYS A 60 8.31 7.22 -10.53
CA LYS A 60 7.12 8.07 -10.77
C LYS A 60 5.87 7.25 -11.11
N ALA A 61 6.01 6.19 -11.91
CA ALA A 61 4.92 5.30 -12.28
C ALA A 61 4.43 4.49 -11.07
N LYS A 62 5.36 3.99 -10.25
CA LYS A 62 5.06 3.32 -8.98
C LYS A 62 4.30 4.24 -8.01
N LEU A 63 4.79 5.47 -7.79
CA LEU A 63 4.13 6.44 -6.92
C LEU A 63 2.72 6.80 -7.42
N THR A 64 2.54 6.87 -8.74
CA THR A 64 1.23 7.10 -9.36
C THR A 64 0.29 5.94 -9.06
N ALA A 65 0.75 4.69 -9.17
CA ALA A 65 -0.05 3.51 -8.85
C ALA A 65 -0.54 3.50 -7.39
N TYR A 66 0.32 3.86 -6.43
CA TYR A 66 -0.08 4.00 -5.03
C TYR A 66 -1.10 5.12 -4.80
N ARG A 67 -0.85 6.29 -5.39
CA ARG A 67 -1.75 7.46 -5.29
C ARG A 67 -3.13 7.17 -5.88
N GLU A 68 -3.20 6.52 -7.03
CA GLU A 68 -4.46 6.20 -7.71
C GLU A 68 -5.39 5.28 -6.89
N GLY A 69 -4.84 4.39 -6.06
CA GLY A 69 -5.68 3.63 -5.12
C GLY A 69 -5.70 4.18 -3.70
N GLY A 70 -5.38 5.47 -3.52
CA GLY A 70 -5.54 6.16 -2.24
C GLY A 70 -4.65 5.59 -1.13
N VAL A 71 -3.48 5.06 -1.49
CA VAL A 71 -2.48 4.58 -0.53
C VAL A 71 -1.34 5.60 -0.47
N PRO A 72 -1.19 6.34 0.64
CA PRO A 72 -0.08 7.27 0.81
C PRO A 72 1.25 6.51 0.85
N VAL A 73 2.31 7.18 0.39
CA VAL A 73 3.67 6.63 0.33
C VAL A 73 4.60 7.47 1.19
N MET A 74 5.47 6.83 1.95
CA MET A 74 6.60 7.44 2.63
C MET A 74 7.93 6.85 2.14
N LEU A 75 8.99 7.64 2.22
CA LEU A 75 10.36 7.15 2.07
C LEU A 75 10.82 6.52 3.38
N GLY A 76 11.69 5.52 3.28
CA GLY A 76 12.15 4.73 4.42
C GLY A 76 13.64 4.75 4.63
#